data_AF-A0A0M9ZXK2-F1
#
_entry.id   AF-A0A0M9ZXK2-F1
#
_cell.length_a   1.000
_cell.length_b   1.000
_cell.length_c   1.000
_cell.angle_alpha   90.00
_cell.angle_beta   90.00
_cell.angle_gamma   90.00
#
_symmetry.space_group_name_H-M   'P 1'
#
loop_
_entity.id
_entity.type
_entity.pdbx_description
1 polymer ?
#
loop_
_entity_poly.entity_id
_entity_poly.type
_entity_poly.pdbx_seq_one_letter_code
_entity_poly.pdbx_strand_id
1 'polypeptide(L)'
;MLNALLAGGAAPAGFDEQRVEVERRALLAKRRGIVRMLGPEVANELGDRFRQLFDVYAPANPRRAGSRAREDAAAFAEWLRAAGELPEKRKPRWKFWSSH
;
A
#
# COMPACT_ATOMS: atom_id res chain seq x y z
N MET A 1 -23.40 11.46 17.39
CA MET A 1 -23.22 12.50 18.42
C MET A 1 -21.81 13.04 18.34
N LEU A 2 -21.62 14.21 17.75
CA LEU A 2 -20.37 14.99 17.83
C LEU A 2 -20.70 16.44 17.42
N ASN A 3 -21.54 17.06 18.25
CA ASN A 3 -21.94 18.47 18.12
C ASN A 3 -21.37 19.30 19.29
N ALA A 4 -20.23 18.88 19.86
CA ALA A 4 -19.68 19.44 21.10
C ALA A 4 -18.27 20.08 20.98
N LEU A 5 -17.74 20.25 19.76
CA LEU A 5 -16.41 20.85 19.54
C LEU A 5 -16.48 22.20 18.80
N LEU A 6 -17.59 22.93 18.97
CA LEU A 6 -17.76 24.30 18.45
C LEU A 6 -17.89 25.35 19.57
N ALA A 7 -17.47 25.02 20.80
CA ALA A 7 -17.46 25.96 21.91
C ALA A 7 -16.02 26.14 22.45
N GLY A 8 -15.21 26.90 21.72
CA GLY A 8 -14.25 27.86 22.28
C GLY A 8 -13.19 27.42 23.29
N GLY A 9 -12.92 26.13 23.49
CA GLY A 9 -11.83 25.66 24.34
C GLY A 9 -10.58 25.40 23.51
N ALA A 10 -9.48 26.09 23.79
CA ALA A 10 -8.19 25.85 23.14
C ALA A 10 -7.85 24.35 23.19
N ALA A 11 -7.55 23.76 22.02
CA ALA A 11 -7.10 22.38 21.94
C ALA A 11 -5.84 22.20 22.82
N PRO A 12 -5.81 21.23 23.75
CA PRO A 12 -4.61 20.99 24.54
C PRO A 12 -3.47 20.51 23.63
N ALA A 13 -2.30 21.14 23.74
CA ALA A 13 -1.10 20.74 23.00
C ALA A 13 -0.78 19.26 23.31
N GLY A 14 -0.89 18.39 22.29
CA GLY A 14 -0.66 16.94 22.39
C GLY A 14 -1.89 16.04 22.13
N PHE A 15 -3.09 16.61 22.04
CA PHE A 15 -4.29 15.96 21.49
C PHE A 15 -4.16 16.05 19.95
N ASP A 16 -3.62 15.10 19.20
CA ASP A 16 -4.03 13.70 19.07
C ASP A 16 -2.86 12.90 18.43
N GLU A 17 -1.60 13.26 18.63
CA GLU A 17 -0.49 12.67 17.86
C GLU A 17 -0.38 11.14 18.03
N GLN A 18 -0.60 10.64 19.25
CA GLN A 18 -0.67 9.20 19.53
C GLN A 18 -1.88 8.52 18.87
N ARG A 19 -3.02 9.19 18.81
CA ARG A 19 -4.27 8.67 18.22
C ARG A 19 -4.20 8.67 16.70
N VAL A 20 -3.63 9.73 16.13
CA VAL A 20 -3.30 9.86 14.70
C VAL A 20 -2.29 8.79 14.29
N GLU A 21 -1.29 8.49 15.11
CA GLU A 21 -0.32 7.44 14.81
C GLU A 21 -0.95 6.03 14.88
N VAL A 22 -1.82 5.77 15.86
CA VAL A 22 -2.60 4.51 15.93
C VAL A 22 -3.52 4.36 14.71
N GLU A 23 -4.21 5.43 14.32
CA GLU A 23 -5.08 5.44 13.14
C GLU A 23 -4.29 5.22 11.86
N ARG A 24 -3.14 5.89 11.71
CA ARG A 24 -2.21 5.70 10.60
C ARG A 24 -1.76 4.25 10.51
N ARG A 25 -1.38 3.63 11.63
CA ARG A 25 -0.99 2.20 11.68
C ARG A 25 -2.13 1.27 11.29
N ALA A 26 -3.35 1.54 11.75
CA ALA A 26 -4.53 0.77 11.37
C ALA A 26 -4.82 0.89 9.86
N LEU A 27 -4.71 2.09 9.30
CA LEU A 27 -4.87 2.33 7.86
C LEU A 27 -3.78 1.64 7.04
N LEU A 28 -2.52 1.67 7.50
CA LEU A 28 -1.40 0.94 6.87
C LEU A 28 -1.64 -0.56 6.88
N ALA A 29 -2.07 -1.12 8.02
CA ALA A 29 -2.40 -2.55 8.12
C ALA A 29 -3.54 -2.94 7.17
N LYS A 30 -4.58 -2.11 7.08
CA LYS A 30 -5.70 -2.32 6.13
C LYS A 30 -5.23 -2.26 4.68
N ARG A 31 -4.42 -1.25 4.34
CA ARG A 31 -3.84 -1.08 2.99
C ARG A 31 -3.01 -2.31 2.60
N ARG A 32 -2.13 -2.77 3.50
CA ARG A 32 -1.31 -3.97 3.31
C ARG A 32 -2.16 -5.22 3.08
N GLY A 33 -3.24 -5.39 3.86
CA GLY A 33 -4.17 -6.50 3.69
C GLY A 33 -4.84 -6.50 2.31
N ILE A 34 -5.27 -5.34 1.83
CA ILE A 34 -5.88 -5.21 0.50
C ILE A 34 -4.86 -5.50 -0.61
N VAL A 35 -3.65 -4.95 -0.51
CA VAL A 35 -2.59 -5.21 -1.51
C VAL A 35 -2.22 -6.70 -1.55
N ARG A 36 -2.16 -7.37 -0.38
CA ARG A 36 -1.96 -8.82 -0.31
C ARG A 36 -3.09 -9.59 -1.00
N MET A 37 -4.34 -9.19 -0.81
CA MET A 37 -5.49 -9.83 -1.47
C MET A 37 -5.49 -9.62 -2.98
N LEU A 38 -5.01 -8.47 -3.46
CA LEU A 38 -4.97 -8.14 -4.89
C LEU A 38 -3.75 -8.73 -5.62
N GLY A 39 -2.66 -9.01 -4.90
CA GLY A 39 -1.43 -9.60 -5.43
C GLY A 39 -0.97 -10.82 -4.62
N PRO A 40 -1.77 -11.89 -4.51
CA PRO A 40 -1.40 -13.06 -3.71
C PRO A 40 -0.13 -13.74 -4.22
N GLU A 41 0.12 -13.74 -5.54
CA GLU A 41 1.36 -14.28 -6.12
C GLU A 41 2.60 -13.52 -5.63
N VAL A 42 2.55 -12.18 -5.64
CA VAL A 42 3.63 -11.31 -5.13
C VAL A 42 3.82 -11.53 -3.63
N ALA A 43 2.73 -11.67 -2.87
CA ALA A 43 2.81 -11.93 -1.45
C ALA A 43 3.41 -13.30 -1.12
N ASN A 44 3.07 -14.32 -1.91
CA ASN A 44 3.61 -15.67 -1.75
C ASN A 44 5.10 -15.73 -2.13
N GLU A 45 5.52 -15.03 -3.19
CA GLU A 45 6.92 -14.96 -3.60
C GLU A 45 7.80 -14.25 -2.56
N LEU A 46 7.27 -13.23 -1.90
CA LEU A 46 8.01 -12.48 -0.88
C LEU A 46 7.93 -13.07 0.53
N GLY A 47 6.91 -13.88 0.84
CA GLY A 47 6.68 -14.45 2.16
C GLY A 47 6.69 -13.40 3.27
N ASP A 48 7.48 -13.63 4.32
CA ASP A 48 7.61 -12.73 5.47
C ASP A 48 8.17 -11.34 5.12
N ARG A 49 8.93 -11.25 4.02
CA ARG A 49 9.50 -9.97 3.55
C ARG A 49 8.44 -9.04 2.99
N PHE A 50 7.29 -9.56 2.56
CA PHE A 50 6.19 -8.75 2.04
C PHE A 50 5.81 -7.64 3.02
N ARG A 51 5.69 -7.98 4.31
CA ARG A 51 5.36 -7.00 5.35
C ARG A 51 6.44 -5.95 5.49
N GLN A 52 7.69 -6.38 5.60
CA GLN A 52 8.83 -5.49 5.82
C GLN A 52 8.98 -4.50 4.66
N LEU A 53 8.90 -5.01 3.43
CA LEU A 53 8.98 -4.21 2.21
C LEU A 53 7.80 -3.26 2.05
N PHE A 54 6.59 -3.70 2.41
CA PHE A 54 5.41 -2.82 2.39
C PHE A 54 5.50 -1.68 3.40
N ASP A 55 6.05 -1.95 4.59
CA ASP A 55 6.24 -0.95 5.64
C ASP A 55 7.30 0.11 5.25
N VAL A 56 8.24 -0.23 4.36
CA VAL A 56 9.19 0.72 3.74
C VAL A 56 8.55 1.50 2.57
N TYR A 57 7.78 0.82 1.72
CA TYR A 57 7.12 1.44 0.56
C TYR A 57 6.05 2.46 0.95
N ALA A 58 5.20 2.11 1.92
CA ALA A 58 3.96 2.83 2.18
C ALA A 58 4.15 4.30 2.66
N PRO A 59 5.16 4.63 3.48
CA PRO A 59 5.48 6.02 3.83
C PRO A 59 6.04 6.84 2.65
N ALA A 60 6.84 6.21 1.79
CA ALA A 60 7.41 6.86 0.60
C ALA A 60 6.38 7.06 -0.53
N ASN A 61 5.28 6.29 -0.49
CA ASN A 61 4.20 6.35 -1.48
C ASN A 61 2.84 6.59 -0.78
N PRO A 62 2.57 7.84 -0.33
CA PRO A 62 1.26 8.19 0.21
C PRO A 62 0.20 8.07 -0.89
N ARG A 63 -0.91 7.38 -0.58
CA ARG A 63 -2.04 7.28 -1.52
C ARG A 63 -2.70 8.64 -1.66
N ARG A 64 -2.92 9.08 -2.89
CA ARG A 64 -3.82 10.21 -3.16
C ARG A 64 -5.25 9.80 -2.77
N ALA A 65 -6.00 10.73 -2.19
CA ALA A 65 -7.41 10.51 -1.87
C ALA A 65 -8.14 10.05 -3.15
N GLY A 66 -8.82 8.90 -3.08
CA GLY A 66 -9.55 8.32 -4.22
C GLY A 66 -8.76 7.38 -5.16
N SER A 67 -7.44 7.20 -4.98
CA SER A 67 -6.69 6.20 -5.77
C SER A 67 -7.25 4.80 -5.55
N ARG A 68 -7.38 3.99 -6.61
CA ARG A 68 -7.94 2.63 -6.48
C ARG A 68 -6.93 1.70 -5.81
N ALA A 69 -7.42 0.74 -5.04
CA ALA A 69 -6.54 -0.24 -4.38
C ALA A 69 -5.73 -1.09 -5.37
N ARG A 70 -6.26 -1.32 -6.58
CA ARG A 70 -5.53 -2.02 -7.66
C ARG A 70 -4.34 -1.23 -8.19
N GLU A 71 -4.46 0.09 -8.28
CA GLU A 71 -3.35 0.95 -8.69
C GLU A 71 -2.23 0.93 -7.63
N ASP A 72 -2.60 0.91 -6.36
CA ASP A 72 -1.64 0.81 -5.25
C ASP A 72 -0.90 -0.54 -5.24
N ALA A 73 -1.61 -1.64 -5.48
CA ALA A 73 -0.99 -2.96 -5.61
C ALA A 73 -0.04 -3.04 -6.81
N ALA A 74 -0.42 -2.43 -7.94
CA ALA A 74 0.44 -2.35 -9.13
C ALA A 74 1.69 -1.50 -8.85
N ALA A 75 1.54 -0.33 -8.22
CA ALA A 75 2.66 0.54 -7.87
C ALA A 75 3.62 -0.14 -6.89
N PHE A 76 3.11 -0.89 -5.90
CA PHE A 76 3.95 -1.68 -5.01
C PHE A 76 4.74 -2.76 -5.76
N ALA A 77 4.10 -3.47 -6.70
CA ALA A 77 4.79 -4.48 -7.51
C ALA A 77 5.88 -3.87 -8.41
N GLU A 78 5.67 -2.68 -8.98
CA GLU A 78 6.68 -1.96 -9.76
C GLU A 78 7.83 -1.45 -8.87
N TRP A 79 7.53 -0.93 -7.68
CA TRP A 79 8.53 -0.54 -6.69
C TRP A 79 9.42 -1.72 -6.27
N LEU A 80 8.83 -2.90 -6.05
CA LEU A 80 9.57 -4.12 -5.73
C LEU A 80 10.50 -4.56 -6.88
N ARG A 81 10.08 -4.43 -8.13
CA ARG A 81 10.92 -4.75 -9.30
C ARG A 81 12.09 -3.80 -9.41
N ALA A 82 11.85 -2.51 -9.22
CA ALA A 82 12.91 -1.51 -9.18
C ALA A 82 13.92 -1.76 -8.05
N ALA A 83 13.46 -2.34 -6.93
CA ALA A 83 14.31 -2.77 -5.83
C ALA A 83 14.99 -4.14 -6.05
N GLY A 84 14.70 -4.85 -7.15
CA GLY A 84 15.23 -6.19 -7.41
C GLY A 84 14.59 -7.31 -6.58
N GLU A 85 13.47 -7.03 -5.90
CA GLU A 85 12.76 -7.96 -5.02
C GLU A 85 11.80 -8.89 -5.76
N LEU A 86 11.41 -8.54 -6.98
CA LEU A 86 10.62 -9.36 -7.89
C LEU A 86 11.33 -9.49 -9.24
N PRO A 87 11.22 -10.64 -9.92
CA PRO A 87 11.72 -10.79 -11.28
C PRO A 87 10.98 -9.84 -12.24
N GLU A 88 11.70 -9.40 -13.28
CA GLU A 88 11.15 -8.60 -14.37
C GLU A 88 9.88 -9.28 -14.93
N LYS A 89 8.88 -8.50 -15.35
CA LYS A 89 7.64 -9.06 -15.93
C LYS A 89 8.11 -9.85 -17.14
N ARG A 90 7.96 -11.17 -17.10
CA ARG A 90 8.10 -11.98 -18.31
C ARG A 90 7.06 -11.44 -19.28
N LYS A 91 7.48 -10.59 -20.23
CA LYS A 91 6.62 -10.12 -21.31
C LYS A 91 6.03 -11.38 -21.94
N PRO A 92 4.70 -11.48 -22.12
CA PRO A 92 4.14 -12.62 -22.82
C PRO A 92 4.82 -12.66 -24.19
N ARG A 93 5.61 -13.71 -24.42
CA ARG A 93 6.24 -13.95 -25.72
C ARG A 93 5.09 -14.31 -26.66
N TRP A 94 4.46 -13.31 -27.26
CA TRP A 94 3.56 -13.51 -28.39
C TRP A 94 4.39 -14.13 -29.51
N LYS A 95 4.44 -15.47 -29.51
CA LYS A 95 4.81 -16.26 -30.68
C LYS A 95 3.63 -16.14 -31.65
N PHE A 96 3.59 -15.05 -32.41
CA PHE A 96 2.77 -15.01 -33.61
C PHE A 96 3.21 -16.19 -34.48
N TRP A 97 2.26 -17.09 -34.74
CA TRP A 97 2.41 -18.18 -35.68
C TRP A 97 2.76 -17.59 -37.06
N SER A 98 3.95 -17.90 -37.55
CA SER A 98 4.18 -18.04 -38.99
C SER A 98 3.83 -19.48 -39.34
N SER A 99 2.74 -19.64 -40.08
CA SER A 99 2.33 -20.80 -40.89
C SER A 99 1.02 -20.38 -41.55
N HIS A 100 0.76 -20.52 -42.84
CA HIS A 100 1.50 -21.07 -43.97
C HIS A 100 0.85 -20.46 -45.22
#